data_AF-A0A5B6TQF1-F1
#
_entry.id   AF-A0A5B6TQF1-F1
#
_cell.length_a   1.000
_cell.length_b   1.000
_cell.length_c   1.000
_cell.angle_alpha   90.00
_cell.angle_beta   90.00
_cell.angle_gamma   90.00
#
_symmetry.space_group_name_H-M   'P 1'
#
loop_
_entity.id
_entity.type
_entity.pdbx_description
1 polymer ?
#
loop_
_entity_poly.entity_id
_entity_poly.type
_entity_poly.pdbx_seq_one_letter_code
_entity_poly.pdbx_strand_id
1 'polypeptide(L)'
;MLSQKQPWLQSAKVDFWFILSPPFLCLLAIMLFPGFFQQHVKSLPVPAWVLLVLLIDVGHVYSTLFRTYFEKETLQQRRQLLLWVPFIAYAGGILLYSLGEGVFWRVLAYLAVYHFVRQQYGFMRLYSRQEERPKWEYLFDSICVYAATLLPLLYWHLEGSRHFNWFVEDDFVRLAYPAAAPWVAFLNIGLFLVYLLKEAWVYWQTRRFNLPRNLVIMGTFLAWYIGIVQYNGDLIFTTFNVVSHGIPYLALVWISRKKQKNSTSSHRQTNWKYQLVMGLTGVGFFIGLVVVLAYLEEGLWDALVWREHPQVFSSFQMLPQIEDQLLLSILVPLLALPQMTHYLLDGFIWKTSKPKQPKA
;
A
#
# COMPACT_ATOMS: atom_id res chain seq x y z
N MET A 1 -20.00 1.68 32.01
CA MET A 1 -18.91 1.94 31.04
C MET A 1 -19.48 2.79 29.92
N LEU A 2 -19.11 4.07 29.83
CA LEU A 2 -19.51 4.89 28.67
C LEU A 2 -18.78 4.32 27.45
N SER A 3 -19.53 3.68 26.54
CA SER A 3 -19.00 3.17 25.28
C SER A 3 -18.48 4.37 24.48
N GLN A 4 -17.16 4.56 24.46
CA GLN A 4 -16.56 5.59 23.64
C GLN A 4 -16.81 5.26 22.17
N LYS A 5 -17.40 6.21 21.46
CA LYS A 5 -17.65 6.07 20.03
C LYS A 5 -16.32 5.96 19.30
N GLN A 6 -16.07 4.79 18.74
CA GLN A 6 -14.85 4.51 17.98
C GLN A 6 -14.86 5.25 16.63
N PRO A 7 -13.69 5.70 16.14
CA PRO A 7 -13.56 6.57 14.97
C PRO A 7 -13.61 5.81 13.63
N TRP A 8 -14.61 4.94 13.44
CA TRP A 8 -14.84 4.22 12.18
C TRP A 8 -14.96 5.18 10.98
N LEU A 9 -14.43 4.79 9.83
CA LEU A 9 -14.50 5.52 8.56
C LEU A 9 -15.85 5.30 7.88
N GLN A 10 -16.31 4.04 7.80
CA GLN A 10 -17.64 3.69 7.34
C GLN A 10 -18.45 2.97 8.42
N SER A 11 -17.97 1.83 8.90
CA SER A 11 -18.62 1.04 9.96
C SER A 11 -17.65 0.04 10.57
N ALA A 12 -17.88 -0.37 11.82
CA ALA A 12 -17.02 -1.32 12.51
C ALA A 12 -16.71 -2.58 11.69
N LYS A 13 -17.73 -3.15 11.03
CA LYS A 13 -17.57 -4.37 10.22
C LYS A 13 -16.71 -4.13 8.97
N VAL A 14 -16.98 -3.05 8.22
CA VAL A 14 -16.28 -2.78 6.95
C VAL A 14 -14.83 -2.41 7.23
N ASP A 15 -14.61 -1.50 8.16
CA ASP A 15 -13.28 -1.08 8.58
C ASP A 15 -12.47 -2.27 9.14
N PHE A 16 -13.08 -3.11 9.99
CA PHE A 16 -12.40 -4.28 10.52
C PHE A 16 -11.92 -5.22 9.42
N TRP A 17 -12.82 -5.70 8.55
CA TRP A 17 -12.48 -6.74 7.58
C TRP A 17 -11.55 -6.27 6.45
N PHE A 18 -11.67 -5.02 6.01
CA PHE A 18 -10.96 -4.57 4.81
C PHE A 18 -9.80 -3.61 5.09
N ILE A 19 -9.71 -3.03 6.29
CA ILE A 19 -8.64 -2.09 6.63
C ILE A 19 -7.79 -2.60 7.79
N LEU A 20 -8.40 -3.14 8.85
CA LEU A 20 -7.70 -3.43 10.10
C LEU A 20 -7.23 -4.88 10.24
N SER A 21 -8.03 -5.85 9.80
CA SER A 21 -7.73 -7.29 9.88
C SER A 21 -6.71 -7.83 8.88
N PRO A 22 -6.46 -7.24 7.68
CA PRO A 22 -5.56 -7.83 6.68
C PRO A 22 -4.21 -8.36 7.22
N PRO A 23 -3.40 -7.61 8.00
CA PRO A 23 -2.14 -8.15 8.54
C PRO A 23 -2.33 -9.34 9.48
N PHE A 24 -3.41 -9.37 10.25
CA PHE A 24 -3.71 -10.48 11.16
C PHE A 24 -4.21 -11.73 10.41
N LEU A 25 -4.92 -11.53 9.30
CA LEU A 25 -5.35 -12.63 8.42
C LEU A 25 -4.15 -13.24 7.68
N CYS A 26 -3.16 -12.44 7.27
CA CYS A 26 -1.89 -12.94 6.74
C CYS A 26 -1.18 -13.83 7.76
N LEU A 27 -1.06 -13.37 9.01
CA LEU A 27 -0.47 -14.18 10.08
C LEU A 27 -1.24 -15.49 10.29
N LEU A 28 -2.58 -15.42 10.35
CA LEU A 28 -3.43 -16.59 10.53
C LEU A 28 -3.23 -17.59 9.38
N ALA A 29 -3.13 -17.13 8.13
CA ALA A 29 -2.87 -17.99 6.99
C ALA A 29 -1.53 -18.72 7.11
N ILE A 30 -0.47 -18.03 7.56
CA ILE A 30 0.85 -18.66 7.77
C ILE A 30 0.80 -19.70 8.90
N MET A 31 0.06 -19.41 9.98
CA MET A 31 -0.10 -20.34 11.11
C MET A 31 -0.91 -21.58 10.72
N LEU A 32 -1.94 -21.44 9.88
CA LEU A 32 -2.78 -22.55 9.43
C LEU A 32 -2.13 -23.38 8.32
N PHE A 33 -1.28 -22.77 7.49
CA PHE A 33 -0.65 -23.42 6.34
C PHE A 33 0.88 -23.31 6.31
N PRO A 34 1.60 -23.60 7.41
CA PRO A 34 3.04 -23.34 7.50
C PRO A 34 3.84 -24.10 6.44
N GLY A 35 3.45 -25.34 6.10
CA GLY A 35 4.12 -26.14 5.08
C GLY A 35 4.07 -25.51 3.69
N PHE A 36 2.96 -24.86 3.32
CA PHE A 36 2.83 -24.18 2.03
C PHE A 36 3.79 -22.99 1.91
N PHE A 37 3.88 -22.17 2.96
CA PHE A 37 4.80 -21.03 3.00
C PHE A 37 6.27 -21.46 3.07
N GLN A 38 6.58 -22.53 3.80
CA GLN A 38 7.94 -23.09 3.89
C GLN A 38 8.43 -23.70 2.57
N GLN A 39 7.53 -24.25 1.75
CA GLN A 39 7.88 -24.76 0.42
C GLN A 39 8.23 -23.63 -0.57
N HIS A 40 7.68 -22.43 -0.36
CA HIS A 40 7.78 -21.29 -1.28
C HIS A 40 8.60 -20.14 -0.69
N VAL A 41 9.74 -20.49 -0.09
CA VAL A 41 10.65 -19.53 0.55
C VAL A 41 11.40 -18.67 -0.47
N LYS A 42 11.77 -19.21 -1.63
CA LYS A 42 12.60 -18.52 -2.64
C LYS A 42 11.84 -18.16 -3.92
N SER A 43 10.55 -18.44 -3.97
CA SER A 43 9.78 -18.30 -5.21
C SER A 43 8.32 -18.08 -4.89
N LEU A 44 7.69 -17.18 -5.64
CA LEU A 44 6.25 -16.99 -5.61
C LEU A 44 5.55 -17.92 -6.61
N PRO A 45 4.77 -18.94 -6.17
CA PRO A 45 4.08 -19.81 -7.11
C PRO A 45 3.04 -19.02 -7.91
N VAL A 46 2.89 -19.35 -9.20
CA VAL A 46 2.09 -18.57 -10.16
C VAL A 46 0.68 -18.23 -9.67
N PRO A 47 -0.11 -19.14 -9.05
CA PRO A 47 -1.43 -18.76 -8.53
C PRO A 47 -1.37 -17.71 -7.40
N ALA A 48 -0.34 -17.78 -6.55
CA ALA A 48 -0.12 -16.78 -5.51
C ALA A 48 0.36 -15.45 -6.11
N TRP A 49 1.21 -15.48 -7.14
CA TRP A 49 1.61 -14.29 -7.89
C TRP A 49 0.40 -13.59 -8.53
N VAL A 50 -0.47 -14.35 -9.21
CA VAL A 50 -1.71 -13.79 -9.79
C VAL A 50 -2.59 -13.17 -8.70
N LEU A 51 -2.79 -13.86 -7.58
CA LEU A 51 -3.64 -13.36 -6.51
C LEU A 51 -3.08 -12.13 -5.81
N LEU A 52 -1.79 -12.15 -5.48
CA LEU A 52 -1.14 -11.12 -4.68
C LEU A 52 -0.69 -9.97 -5.59
N VAL A 53 0.23 -10.23 -6.52
CA VAL A 53 0.84 -9.20 -7.35
C VAL A 53 -0.18 -8.64 -8.34
N LEU A 54 -0.73 -9.46 -9.24
CA LEU A 54 -1.62 -8.95 -10.29
C LEU A 54 -2.93 -8.37 -9.72
N LEU A 55 -3.67 -9.14 -8.92
CA LEU A 55 -5.01 -8.74 -8.50
C LEU A 55 -5.04 -7.70 -7.36
N ILE A 56 -4.04 -7.69 -6.47
CA ILE A 56 -4.02 -6.78 -5.32
C ILE A 56 -2.96 -5.68 -5.50
N ASP A 57 -1.71 -6.02 -5.79
CA ASP A 57 -0.63 -5.02 -5.89
C ASP A 57 -0.83 -4.11 -7.11
N VAL A 58 -0.81 -4.65 -8.32
CA VAL A 58 -1.04 -3.84 -9.53
C VAL A 58 -2.48 -3.32 -9.57
N GLY A 59 -3.45 -4.14 -9.14
CA GLY A 59 -4.86 -3.73 -9.05
C GLY A 59 -5.11 -2.50 -8.18
N HIS A 60 -4.48 -2.38 -7.01
CA HIS A 60 -4.76 -1.22 -6.13
C HIS A 60 -4.21 0.10 -6.71
N VAL A 61 -3.12 0.06 -7.48
CA VAL A 61 -2.53 1.23 -8.15
C VAL A 61 -3.60 1.91 -9.01
N TYR A 62 -4.31 1.14 -9.84
CA TYR A 62 -5.38 1.62 -10.72
C TYR A 62 -6.59 2.18 -9.99
N SER A 63 -6.81 1.81 -8.72
CA SER A 63 -7.89 2.39 -7.94
C SER A 63 -7.73 3.90 -7.73
N THR A 64 -6.51 4.43 -7.85
CA THR A 64 -6.21 5.87 -7.82
C THR A 64 -6.99 6.65 -8.88
N LEU A 65 -7.29 6.05 -10.03
CA LEU A 65 -8.10 6.68 -11.09
C LEU A 65 -9.48 7.13 -10.57
N PHE A 66 -10.08 6.34 -9.67
CA PHE A 66 -11.41 6.62 -9.09
C PHE A 66 -11.42 7.82 -8.14
N ARG A 67 -10.25 8.22 -7.62
CA ARG A 67 -10.09 9.38 -6.74
C ARG A 67 -9.50 10.59 -7.47
N THR A 68 -9.08 10.42 -8.72
CA THR A 68 -8.39 11.43 -9.51
C THR A 68 -9.13 11.72 -10.81
N TYR A 69 -8.76 11.05 -11.90
CA TYR A 69 -9.22 11.36 -13.25
C TYR A 69 -10.71 11.07 -13.48
N PHE A 70 -11.27 10.05 -12.83
CA PHE A 70 -12.70 9.74 -12.94
C PHE A 70 -13.59 10.66 -12.08
N GLU A 71 -12.99 11.54 -11.29
CA GLU A 71 -13.70 12.44 -10.41
C GLU A 71 -13.56 13.88 -10.89
N LYS A 72 -14.61 14.39 -11.52
CA LYS A 72 -14.63 15.71 -12.17
C LYS A 72 -14.21 16.85 -11.21
N GLU A 73 -14.66 16.81 -9.97
CA GLU A 73 -14.32 17.83 -8.95
C GLU A 73 -12.83 17.83 -8.64
N THR A 74 -12.25 16.65 -8.37
CA THR A 74 -10.81 16.52 -8.09
C THR A 74 -9.97 16.89 -9.31
N LEU A 75 -10.38 16.48 -10.50
CA LEU A 75 -9.71 16.84 -11.76
C LEU A 75 -9.67 18.35 -11.98
N GLN A 76 -10.77 19.06 -11.70
CA GLN A 76 -10.82 20.52 -11.83
C GLN A 76 -9.98 21.22 -10.78
N GLN A 77 -10.03 20.77 -9.52
CA GLN A 77 -9.29 21.40 -8.42
C GLN A 77 -7.78 21.16 -8.48
N ARG A 78 -7.35 20.02 -9.02
CA ARG A 78 -5.94 19.57 -9.01
C ARG A 78 -5.38 19.31 -10.40
N ARG A 79 -5.95 19.92 -11.44
CA ARG A 79 -5.59 19.70 -12.85
C ARG A 79 -4.08 19.72 -13.11
N GLN A 80 -3.39 20.74 -12.58
CA GLN A 80 -1.94 20.89 -12.77
C GLN A 80 -1.18 19.71 -12.16
N LEU A 81 -1.54 19.28 -10.95
CA LEU A 81 -0.90 18.14 -10.29
C LEU A 81 -1.13 16.84 -11.09
N LEU A 82 -2.37 16.58 -11.51
CA LEU A 82 -2.72 15.37 -12.25
C LEU A 82 -2.15 15.33 -13.67
N LEU A 83 -1.80 16.48 -14.25
CA LEU A 83 -1.17 16.54 -15.56
C LEU A 83 0.35 16.42 -15.46
N TRP A 84 0.96 17.18 -14.55
CA TRP A 84 2.43 17.28 -14.49
C TRP A 84 3.09 16.13 -13.75
N VAL A 85 2.44 15.52 -12.75
CA VAL A 85 3.06 14.41 -11.99
C VAL A 85 3.38 13.21 -12.88
N PRO A 86 2.45 12.67 -13.71
CA PRO A 86 2.79 11.59 -14.63
C PRO A 86 3.90 11.99 -15.62
N PHE A 87 3.85 13.20 -16.16
CA PHE A 87 4.86 13.67 -17.11
C PHE A 87 6.26 13.74 -16.48
N ILE A 88 6.37 14.35 -15.29
CA ILE A 88 7.63 14.47 -14.56
C ILE A 88 8.12 13.09 -14.12
N ALA A 89 7.22 12.20 -13.66
CA ALA A 89 7.56 10.84 -13.28
C ALA A 89 8.13 10.06 -14.47
N TYR A 90 7.51 10.19 -15.64
CA TYR A 90 7.98 9.54 -16.86
C TYR A 90 9.35 10.07 -17.31
N ALA A 91 9.50 11.39 -17.42
CA ALA A 91 10.77 12.00 -17.82
C ALA A 91 11.90 11.69 -16.82
N GLY A 92 11.59 11.73 -15.52
CA GLY A 92 12.53 11.33 -14.46
C GLY A 92 12.88 9.85 -14.53
N GLY A 93 11.90 8.98 -14.82
CA GLY A 93 12.12 7.55 -15.01
C GLY A 93 13.05 7.24 -16.19
N ILE A 94 12.86 7.90 -17.34
CA ILE A 94 13.76 7.79 -18.50
C ILE A 94 15.18 8.20 -18.10
N LEU A 95 15.32 9.35 -17.43
CA LEU A 95 16.62 9.82 -16.97
C LEU A 95 17.28 8.81 -16.02
N LEU A 96 16.54 8.29 -15.04
CA LEU A 96 17.07 7.30 -14.08
C LEU A 96 17.46 5.99 -14.77
N TYR A 97 16.65 5.48 -15.70
CA TYR A 97 16.94 4.24 -16.42
C TYR A 97 18.15 4.42 -17.35
N SER A 98 18.29 5.58 -17.99
CA SER A 98 19.47 5.89 -18.82
C SER A 98 20.78 6.00 -18.03
N LEU A 99 20.72 6.25 -16.72
CA LEU A 99 21.89 6.18 -15.82
C LEU A 99 22.22 4.73 -15.41
N GLY A 100 21.31 3.78 -15.64
CA GLY A 100 21.45 2.36 -15.38
C GLY A 100 20.16 1.75 -14.82
N GLU A 101 19.83 0.55 -15.31
CA GLU A 101 18.64 -0.19 -14.89
C GLU A 101 18.55 -0.34 -13.35
N GLY A 102 19.64 -0.72 -12.69
CA GLY A 102 19.68 -0.86 -11.23
C GLY A 102 19.46 0.46 -10.48
N VAL A 103 19.82 1.61 -11.06
CA VAL A 103 19.55 2.93 -10.46
C VAL A 103 18.06 3.23 -10.50
N PHE A 104 17.41 2.96 -11.64
CA PHE A 104 15.96 3.13 -11.80
C PHE A 104 15.18 2.29 -10.78
N TRP A 105 15.42 0.97 -10.75
CA TRP A 105 14.69 0.07 -9.85
C TRP A 105 14.92 0.38 -8.38
N ARG A 106 16.15 0.77 -8.01
CA ARG A 106 16.46 1.21 -6.64
C ARG A 106 15.71 2.46 -6.23
N VAL A 107 15.69 3.48 -7.09
CA VAL A 107 14.94 4.71 -6.79
C VAL A 107 13.45 4.42 -6.72
N LEU A 108 12.92 3.58 -7.62
CA LEU A 108 11.52 3.16 -7.60
C LEU A 108 11.18 2.37 -6.32
N ALA A 109 12.05 1.45 -5.88
CA ALA A 109 11.92 0.71 -4.64
C ALA A 109 11.83 1.64 -3.41
N TYR A 110 12.71 2.64 -3.31
CA TYR A 110 12.63 3.60 -2.21
C TYR A 110 11.43 4.55 -2.30
N LEU A 111 10.96 4.87 -3.51
CA LEU A 111 9.71 5.62 -3.69
C LEU A 111 8.50 4.81 -3.22
N ALA A 112 8.46 3.51 -3.56
CA ALA A 112 7.45 2.58 -3.08
C ALA A 112 7.50 2.44 -1.55
N VAL A 113 8.67 2.24 -0.97
CA VAL A 113 8.87 2.24 0.49
C VAL A 113 8.32 3.50 1.12
N TYR A 114 8.66 4.68 0.61
CA TYR A 114 8.15 5.94 1.12
C TYR A 114 6.62 5.96 1.10
N HIS A 115 6.01 5.56 -0.02
CA HIS A 115 4.57 5.46 -0.16
C HIS A 115 3.94 4.50 0.88
N PHE A 116 4.48 3.29 1.02
CA PHE A 116 4.00 2.27 1.96
C PHE A 116 4.08 2.76 3.42
N VAL A 117 5.21 3.36 3.82
CA VAL A 117 5.38 3.93 5.18
C VAL A 117 4.38 5.07 5.43
N ARG A 118 4.21 5.96 4.45
CA ARG A 118 3.28 7.10 4.57
C ARG A 118 1.83 6.65 4.66
N GLN A 119 1.45 5.56 4.00
CA GLN A 119 0.11 4.99 4.11
C GLN A 119 -0.20 4.51 5.54
N GLN A 120 0.72 3.79 6.19
CA GLN A 120 0.54 3.32 7.57
C GLN A 120 0.31 4.50 8.53
N TYR A 121 1.12 5.56 8.37
CA TYR A 121 0.94 6.81 9.12
C TYR A 121 -0.40 7.50 8.80
N GLY A 122 -0.81 7.50 7.53
CA GLY A 122 -2.10 8.02 7.07
C GLY A 122 -3.28 7.34 7.76
N PHE A 123 -3.29 6.00 7.82
CA PHE A 123 -4.33 5.24 8.52
C PHE A 123 -4.35 5.51 10.02
N MET A 124 -3.19 5.54 10.69
CA MET A 124 -3.11 5.90 12.10
C MET A 124 -3.76 7.28 12.35
N ARG A 125 -3.43 8.27 11.51
CA ARG A 125 -4.03 9.61 11.60
C ARG A 125 -5.53 9.62 11.35
N LEU A 126 -6.00 8.87 10.36
CA LEU A 126 -7.43 8.75 10.07
C LEU A 126 -8.17 8.17 11.27
N TYR A 127 -7.65 7.10 11.88
CA TYR A 127 -8.25 6.47 13.04
C TYR A 127 -7.99 7.19 14.36
N SER A 128 -7.11 8.20 14.43
CA SER A 128 -6.97 9.06 15.62
C SER A 128 -7.67 10.41 15.50
N ARG A 129 -8.38 10.69 14.38
CA ARG A 129 -8.88 12.04 14.05
C ARG A 129 -9.93 12.62 15.01
N GLN A 130 -10.60 11.77 15.78
CA GLN A 130 -11.64 12.16 16.75
C GLN A 130 -11.15 12.04 18.19
N GLU A 131 -9.87 11.75 18.40
CA GLU A 131 -9.31 11.60 19.73
C GLU A 131 -8.84 12.93 20.30
N GLU A 132 -9.28 13.21 21.52
CA GLU A 132 -8.69 14.25 22.36
C GLU A 132 -7.60 13.62 23.22
N ARG A 133 -6.34 13.82 22.80
CA ARG A 133 -5.16 13.26 23.46
C ARG A 133 -4.01 14.25 23.55
N PRO A 134 -3.13 14.14 24.56
CA PRO A 134 -1.99 15.03 24.68
C PRO A 134 -1.01 14.84 23.51
N LYS A 135 -0.29 15.91 23.16
CA LYS A 135 0.64 15.93 22.01
C LYS A 135 1.72 14.84 22.07
N TRP A 136 2.17 14.49 23.28
CA TRP A 136 3.21 13.47 23.46
C TRP A 136 2.72 12.09 23.00
N GLU A 137 1.46 11.73 23.24
CA GLU A 137 0.90 10.43 22.85
C GLU A 137 0.84 10.31 21.33
N TYR A 138 0.42 11.39 20.67
CA TYR A 138 0.40 11.49 19.22
C TYR A 138 1.81 11.38 18.61
N LEU A 139 2.79 12.08 19.20
CA LEU A 139 4.17 12.03 18.74
C LEU A 139 4.75 10.62 18.91
N PHE A 140 4.49 10.00 20.06
CA PHE A 140 4.94 8.64 20.33
C PHE A 140 4.35 7.63 19.35
N ASP A 141 3.04 7.69 19.08
CA ASP A 141 2.42 6.82 18.06
C ASP A 141 3.00 7.03 16.67
N SER A 142 3.32 8.28 16.32
CA SER A 142 3.96 8.60 15.05
C SER A 142 5.35 7.95 14.98
N ILE A 143 6.15 8.08 16.04
CA ILE A 143 7.46 7.43 16.16
C ILE A 143 7.31 5.92 16.04
N CYS A 144 6.34 5.31 16.72
CA CYS A 144 6.06 3.89 16.64
C CYS A 144 5.75 3.43 15.22
N VAL A 145 4.89 4.14 14.48
CA VAL A 145 4.57 3.77 13.09
C VAL A 145 5.81 3.85 12.20
N TYR A 146 6.59 4.93 12.28
CA TYR A 146 7.82 5.06 11.47
C TYR A 146 8.87 4.03 11.87
N ALA A 147 9.07 3.77 13.15
CA ALA A 147 10.04 2.77 13.60
C ALA A 147 9.59 1.34 13.28
N ALA A 148 8.29 1.05 13.34
CA ALA A 148 7.71 -0.23 12.97
C ALA A 148 8.03 -0.60 11.52
N THR A 149 8.13 0.40 10.63
CA THR A 149 8.43 0.16 9.21
C THR A 149 9.90 0.35 8.86
N LEU A 150 10.57 1.37 9.41
CA LEU A 150 11.96 1.71 9.07
C LEU A 150 12.98 0.78 9.72
N LEU A 151 12.74 0.25 10.93
CA LEU A 151 13.67 -0.68 11.56
C LEU A 151 13.76 -2.03 10.81
N PRO A 152 12.65 -2.65 10.37
CA PRO A 152 12.72 -3.83 9.51
C PRO A 152 13.44 -3.59 8.18
N LEU A 153 13.28 -2.41 7.58
CA LEU A 153 14.05 -2.04 6.39
C LEU A 153 15.53 -1.89 6.71
N LEU A 154 15.89 -1.22 7.80
CA LEU A 154 17.28 -1.12 8.24
C LEU A 154 17.88 -2.51 8.49
N TYR A 155 17.13 -3.43 9.10
CA TYR A 155 17.52 -4.82 9.25
C TYR A 155 17.86 -5.45 7.88
N TRP A 156 17.00 -5.27 6.87
CA TRP A 156 17.25 -5.78 5.52
C TRP A 156 18.55 -5.22 4.93
N HIS A 157 18.80 -3.91 5.04
CA HIS A 157 20.05 -3.30 4.55
C HIS A 157 21.30 -3.85 5.26
N LEU A 158 21.20 -4.17 6.56
CA LEU A 158 22.31 -4.66 7.39
C LEU A 158 22.61 -6.15 7.16
N GLU A 159 21.57 -7.00 7.12
CA GLU A 159 21.71 -8.44 6.93
C GLU A 159 22.15 -8.76 5.48
N GLY A 160 21.56 -8.09 4.49
CA GLY A 160 21.98 -8.16 3.09
C GLY A 160 21.60 -9.42 2.30
N SER A 161 21.20 -10.52 2.95
CA SER A 161 20.87 -11.80 2.29
C SER A 161 19.39 -12.19 2.44
N ARG A 162 18.52 -11.54 1.66
CA ARG A 162 17.09 -11.88 1.59
C ARG A 162 16.77 -12.74 0.38
N HIS A 163 15.79 -13.64 0.54
CA HIS A 163 15.24 -14.45 -0.54
C HIS A 163 14.10 -13.76 -1.30
N PHE A 164 13.89 -12.48 -1.04
CA PHE A 164 12.83 -11.69 -1.62
C PHE A 164 13.38 -10.32 -1.99
N ASN A 165 12.73 -9.71 -2.98
CA ASN A 165 13.05 -8.39 -3.51
C ASN A 165 11.81 -7.50 -3.40
N TRP A 166 11.99 -6.19 -3.50
CA TRP A 166 10.83 -5.30 -3.58
C TRP A 166 10.24 -5.29 -4.99
N PHE A 167 11.11 -5.20 -6.00
CA PHE A 167 10.79 -5.30 -7.43
C PHE A 167 11.69 -6.30 -8.13
N VAL A 168 13.01 -6.11 -8.06
CA VAL A 168 14.01 -6.91 -8.77
C VAL A 168 15.22 -7.18 -7.88
N GLU A 169 16.06 -8.13 -8.27
CA GLU A 169 17.29 -8.42 -7.53
C GLU A 169 18.18 -7.17 -7.39
N ASP A 170 18.75 -6.97 -6.19
CA ASP A 170 19.65 -5.85 -5.85
C ASP A 170 19.05 -4.43 -5.92
N ASP A 171 17.71 -4.32 -5.91
CA ASP A 171 17.01 -3.04 -5.81
C ASP A 171 17.35 -2.27 -4.52
N PHE A 172 17.56 -2.95 -3.40
CA PHE A 172 17.97 -2.36 -2.13
C PHE A 172 19.49 -2.27 -1.97
N VAL A 173 19.95 -1.19 -1.32
CA VAL A 173 21.37 -1.05 -0.95
C VAL A 173 21.73 -2.04 0.16
N ARG A 174 22.82 -2.78 -0.02
CA ARG A 174 23.41 -3.67 1.00
C ARG A 174 24.54 -2.94 1.73
N LEU A 175 24.44 -2.82 3.06
CA LEU A 175 25.48 -2.23 3.91
C LEU A 175 26.47 -3.27 4.46
N ALA A 176 26.13 -4.56 4.34
CA ALA A 176 26.98 -5.70 4.72
C ALA A 176 27.52 -5.63 6.17
N TYR A 177 26.64 -5.30 7.13
CA TYR A 177 26.97 -5.27 8.55
C TYR A 177 26.01 -6.14 9.37
N PRO A 178 26.02 -7.47 9.16
CA PRO A 178 25.03 -8.39 9.73
C PRO A 178 25.07 -8.45 11.26
N ALA A 179 26.21 -8.13 11.88
CA ALA A 179 26.35 -8.09 13.34
C ALA A 179 25.41 -7.07 14.02
N ALA A 180 24.99 -6.01 13.31
CA ALA A 180 24.02 -5.04 13.83
C ALA A 180 22.55 -5.47 13.68
N ALA A 181 22.25 -6.40 12.77
CA ALA A 181 20.88 -6.77 12.43
C ALA A 181 20.08 -7.30 13.65
N PRO A 182 20.63 -8.18 14.52
CA PRO A 182 19.92 -8.64 15.72
C PRO A 182 19.56 -7.51 16.69
N TRP A 183 20.41 -6.48 16.80
CA TRP A 183 20.15 -5.32 17.67
C TRP A 183 19.00 -4.46 17.14
N VAL A 184 18.91 -4.30 15.82
CA VAL A 184 17.79 -3.60 15.17
C VAL A 184 16.49 -4.39 15.35
N ALA A 185 16.53 -5.71 15.22
CA ALA A 185 15.37 -6.58 15.49
C ALA A 185 14.91 -6.47 16.96
N PHE A 186 15.85 -6.53 17.90
CA PHE A 186 15.57 -6.37 19.33
C PHE A 186 14.98 -4.99 19.65
N LEU A 187 15.52 -3.92 19.06
CA LEU A 187 14.99 -2.58 19.21
C LEU A 187 13.55 -2.47 18.70
N ASN A 188 13.23 -3.12 17.58
CA ASN A 188 11.87 -3.14 17.04
C ASN A 188 10.88 -3.82 18.01
N ILE A 189 11.21 -5.02 18.51
CA ILE A 189 10.39 -5.73 19.51
C ILE A 189 10.28 -4.91 20.79
N GLY A 190 11.40 -4.35 21.28
CA GLY A 190 11.42 -3.52 22.48
C GLY A 190 10.49 -2.32 22.36
N LEU A 191 10.52 -1.60 21.23
CA LEU A 191 9.62 -0.48 20.98
C LEU A 191 8.16 -0.92 20.92
N PHE A 192 7.86 -2.08 20.34
CA PHE A 192 6.52 -2.65 20.34
C PHE A 192 6.02 -2.94 21.77
N LEU A 193 6.86 -3.54 22.61
CA LEU A 193 6.53 -3.79 24.02
C LEU A 193 6.30 -2.48 24.80
N VAL A 194 7.15 -1.47 24.60
CA VAL A 194 6.96 -0.14 25.20
C VAL A 194 5.63 0.48 24.75
N TYR A 195 5.27 0.34 23.48
CA TYR A 195 3.97 0.79 22.97
C TYR A 195 2.80 0.09 23.67
N LEU A 196 2.86 -1.22 23.86
CA LEU A 196 1.82 -1.97 24.59
C LEU A 196 1.70 -1.53 26.05
N LEU A 197 2.83 -1.35 26.74
CA LEU A 197 2.86 -0.85 28.11
C LEU A 197 2.25 0.56 28.20
N LYS A 198 2.58 1.43 27.25
CA LYS A 198 2.00 2.77 27.14
C LYS A 198 0.48 2.71 26.96
N GLU A 199 -0.03 1.87 26.06
CA GLU A 199 -1.48 1.71 25.86
C GLU A 199 -2.19 1.15 27.11
N ALA A 200 -1.59 0.17 27.79
CA ALA A 200 -2.12 -0.37 29.04
C ALA A 200 -2.18 0.71 30.14
N TRP A 201 -1.14 1.53 30.26
CA TRP A 201 -1.10 2.64 31.21
C TRP A 201 -2.14 3.73 30.88
N VAL A 202 -2.24 4.15 29.62
CA VAL A 202 -3.26 5.13 29.17
C VAL A 202 -4.67 4.60 29.43
N TYR A 203 -4.94 3.34 29.14
CA TYR A 203 -6.23 2.72 29.42
C TYR A 203 -6.53 2.68 30.92
N TRP A 204 -5.56 2.31 31.76
CA TRP A 204 -5.74 2.28 33.21
C TRP A 204 -6.10 3.67 33.78
N GLN A 205 -5.41 4.72 33.30
CA GLN A 205 -5.62 6.10 33.75
C GLN A 205 -6.92 6.71 33.24
N THR A 206 -7.23 6.53 31.96
CA THR A 206 -8.30 7.29 31.29
C THR A 206 -9.57 6.47 31.04
N ARG A 207 -9.46 5.14 31.10
CA ARG A 207 -10.50 4.18 30.67
C ARG A 207 -10.94 4.37 29.22
N ARG A 208 -10.09 5.00 28.40
CA ARG A 208 -10.27 5.21 26.96
C ARG A 208 -9.44 4.20 26.18
N PHE A 209 -10.02 3.66 25.11
CA PHE A 209 -9.31 2.75 24.21
C PHE A 209 -9.80 2.96 22.78
N ASN A 210 -8.88 3.17 21.85
CA ASN A 210 -9.18 3.28 20.43
C ASN A 210 -8.72 2.02 19.72
N LEU A 211 -9.67 1.13 19.51
CA LEU A 211 -9.44 -0.16 18.90
C LEU A 211 -8.90 0.00 17.46
N PRO A 212 -9.52 0.79 16.56
CA PRO A 212 -8.98 0.96 15.20
C PRO A 212 -7.54 1.46 15.13
N ARG A 213 -7.20 2.50 15.90
CA ARG A 213 -5.84 3.05 15.93
C ARG A 213 -4.82 2.01 16.38
N ASN A 214 -5.15 1.30 17.45
CA ASN A 214 -4.24 0.31 18.01
C ASN A 214 -4.10 -0.90 17.08
N LEU A 215 -5.17 -1.32 16.39
CA LEU A 215 -5.09 -2.36 15.36
C LEU A 215 -4.22 -1.95 14.17
N VAL A 216 -4.25 -0.69 13.74
CA VAL A 216 -3.32 -0.19 12.71
C VAL A 216 -1.88 -0.31 13.19
N ILE A 217 -1.55 0.26 14.36
CA ILE A 217 -0.15 0.27 14.84
C ILE A 217 0.36 -1.15 15.10
N MET A 218 -0.43 -2.00 15.77
CA MET A 218 -0.07 -3.40 16.00
C MET A 218 0.06 -4.17 14.69
N GLY A 219 -0.87 -3.97 13.74
CA GLY A 219 -0.83 -4.57 12.41
C GLY A 219 0.40 -4.13 11.61
N THR A 220 0.83 -2.87 11.74
CA THR A 220 2.07 -2.36 11.11
C THR A 220 3.30 -3.05 11.69
N PHE A 221 3.45 -3.12 13.02
CA PHE A 221 4.56 -3.87 13.65
C PHE A 221 4.56 -5.32 13.19
N LEU A 222 3.38 -5.96 13.21
CA LEU A 222 3.24 -7.35 12.82
C LEU A 222 3.66 -7.61 11.37
N ALA A 223 3.08 -6.86 10.44
CA ALA A 223 3.30 -7.10 9.01
C ALA A 223 4.75 -6.86 8.61
N TRP A 224 5.36 -5.78 9.11
CA TRP A 224 6.73 -5.43 8.74
C TRP A 224 7.75 -6.30 9.47
N TYR A 225 7.55 -6.59 10.76
CA TYR A 225 8.47 -7.46 11.50
C TYR A 225 8.40 -8.90 10.99
N ILE A 226 7.20 -9.45 10.78
CA ILE A 226 7.08 -10.85 10.34
C ILE A 226 7.42 -10.99 8.86
N GLY A 227 6.91 -10.09 8.01
CA GLY A 227 7.12 -10.12 6.56
C GLY A 227 8.56 -9.84 6.16
N ILE A 228 9.30 -9.05 6.95
CA ILE A 228 10.71 -8.78 6.70
C ILE A 228 11.53 -9.57 7.73
N VAL A 229 11.63 -9.12 8.98
CA VAL A 229 12.64 -9.61 9.97
C VAL A 229 12.55 -11.12 10.27
N GLN A 230 11.39 -11.59 10.74
CA GLN A 230 11.24 -12.94 11.31
C GLN A 230 11.43 -14.07 10.29
N TYR A 231 10.89 -13.90 9.08
CA TYR A 231 10.94 -14.91 8.02
C TYR A 231 11.69 -14.38 6.81
N ASN A 232 12.61 -15.19 6.30
CA ASN A 232 13.33 -14.89 5.07
C ASN A 232 12.69 -15.63 3.88
N GLY A 233 11.44 -15.28 3.54
CA GLY A 233 10.66 -15.99 2.53
C GLY A 233 9.81 -15.09 1.64
N ASP A 234 9.91 -15.27 0.32
CA ASP A 234 9.29 -14.44 -0.70
C ASP A 234 7.76 -14.41 -0.63
N LEU A 235 7.12 -15.58 -0.57
CA LEU A 235 5.67 -15.65 -0.43
C LEU A 235 5.18 -14.98 0.87
N ILE A 236 5.93 -15.11 1.98
CA ILE A 236 5.56 -14.49 3.27
C ILE A 236 5.68 -12.96 3.17
N PHE A 237 6.81 -12.48 2.67
CA PHE A 237 7.06 -11.05 2.45
C PHE A 237 5.97 -10.45 1.57
N THR A 238 5.75 -11.02 0.38
CA THR A 238 4.76 -10.56 -0.60
C THR A 238 3.36 -10.58 -0.01
N THR A 239 2.98 -11.64 0.71
CA THR A 239 1.66 -11.73 1.35
C THR A 239 1.45 -10.59 2.34
N PHE A 240 2.39 -10.33 3.25
CA PHE A 240 2.26 -9.24 4.22
C PHE A 240 2.30 -7.88 3.56
N ASN A 241 3.26 -7.65 2.66
CA ASN A 241 3.49 -6.37 2.02
C ASN A 241 2.26 -5.95 1.21
N VAL A 242 1.78 -6.84 0.35
CA VAL A 242 0.70 -6.55 -0.60
C VAL A 242 -0.67 -6.53 0.08
N VAL A 243 -1.01 -7.55 0.87
CA VAL A 243 -2.37 -7.68 1.45
C VAL A 243 -2.61 -6.62 2.52
N SER A 244 -1.60 -6.30 3.34
CA SER A 244 -1.71 -5.29 4.41
C SER A 244 -1.67 -3.85 3.88
N HIS A 245 -1.44 -3.67 2.58
CA HIS A 245 -1.36 -2.37 1.92
C HIS A 245 -2.48 -2.17 0.88
N GLY A 246 -2.54 -3.04 -0.12
CA GLY A 246 -3.45 -2.91 -1.26
C GLY A 246 -4.92 -3.06 -0.90
N ILE A 247 -5.28 -4.02 -0.04
CA ILE A 247 -6.69 -4.21 0.39
C ILE A 247 -7.19 -2.99 1.19
N PRO A 248 -6.46 -2.51 2.23
CA PRO A 248 -6.83 -1.27 2.92
C PRO A 248 -6.99 -0.07 1.98
N TYR A 249 -6.10 0.07 0.99
CA TYR A 249 -6.15 1.19 0.04
C TYR A 249 -7.40 1.11 -0.85
N LEU A 250 -7.67 -0.04 -1.46
CA LEU A 250 -8.88 -0.29 -2.26
C LEU A 250 -10.14 0.03 -1.46
N ALA A 251 -10.20 -0.42 -0.20
CA ALA A 251 -11.31 -0.15 0.69
C ALA A 251 -11.46 1.35 1.00
N LEU A 252 -10.35 2.03 1.28
CA LEU A 252 -10.34 3.47 1.58
C LEU A 252 -10.84 4.30 0.39
N VAL A 253 -10.41 3.97 -0.84
CA VAL A 253 -10.88 4.63 -2.07
C VAL A 253 -12.39 4.43 -2.23
N TRP A 254 -12.88 3.20 -2.04
CA TRP A 254 -14.31 2.90 -2.14
C TRP A 254 -15.16 3.66 -1.10
N ILE A 255 -14.74 3.64 0.16
CA ILE A 255 -15.41 4.35 1.27
C ILE A 255 -15.46 5.86 0.98
N SER A 256 -14.37 6.43 0.49
CA SER A 256 -14.25 7.87 0.22
C SER A 256 -15.19 8.32 -0.90
N ARG A 257 -15.29 7.53 -1.97
CA ARG A 257 -16.24 7.77 -3.07
C ARG A 257 -17.69 7.78 -2.60
N LYS A 258 -18.06 6.84 -1.73
CA LYS A 258 -19.41 6.75 -1.16
C LYS A 258 -19.76 7.98 -0.32
N LYS A 259 -18.81 8.46 0.49
CA LYS A 259 -19.01 9.62 1.36
C LYS A 259 -19.18 10.93 0.59
N GLN A 260 -18.38 11.15 -0.45
CA GLN A 260 -18.47 12.38 -1.25
C GLN A 260 -19.79 12.48 -2.03
N LYS A 261 -20.22 11.40 -2.68
CA LYS A 261 -21.51 11.38 -3.41
C LYS A 261 -22.70 11.62 -2.49
N ASN A 262 -22.67 11.12 -1.26
CA ASN A 262 -23.72 11.40 -0.26
C ASN A 262 -23.74 12.86 0.19
N SER A 263 -22.62 13.59 0.12
CA SER A 263 -22.52 14.99 0.53
C SER A 263 -22.96 15.98 -0.55
N THR A 264 -22.81 15.64 -1.84
CA THR A 264 -23.20 16.49 -2.97
C THR A 264 -24.65 16.30 -3.41
N SER A 265 -25.27 15.15 -3.09
CA SER A 265 -26.70 14.93 -3.33
C SER A 265 -27.57 15.49 -2.19
N SER A 266 -27.79 16.82 -2.16
CA SER A 266 -28.80 17.42 -1.27
C SER A 266 -30.24 17.05 -1.68
N HIS A 267 -30.43 16.59 -2.91
CA HIS A 267 -31.65 15.91 -3.35
C HIS A 267 -31.48 14.40 -3.19
N ARG A 268 -32.15 13.85 -2.18
CA ARG A 268 -32.33 12.42 -1.90
C ARG A 268 -33.17 11.78 -3.01
N GLN A 269 -32.69 11.79 -4.25
CA GLN A 269 -33.33 11.07 -5.35
C GLN A 269 -33.00 9.59 -5.16
N THR A 270 -33.98 8.87 -4.65
CA THR A 270 -34.10 7.40 -4.56
C THR A 270 -34.13 6.76 -5.94
N ASN A 271 -33.11 7.02 -6.76
CA ASN A 271 -32.98 6.40 -8.06
C ASN A 271 -32.32 5.03 -7.85
N TRP A 272 -33.01 3.95 -8.21
CA TRP A 272 -32.51 2.58 -8.16
C TRP A 272 -31.15 2.41 -8.88
N LYS A 273 -30.88 3.23 -9.90
CA LYS A 273 -29.57 3.35 -10.55
C LYS A 273 -28.44 3.75 -9.59
N TYR A 274 -28.72 4.60 -8.58
CA TYR A 274 -27.75 4.95 -7.54
C TYR A 274 -27.49 3.79 -6.57
N GLN A 275 -28.51 3.01 -6.21
CA GLN A 275 -28.34 1.83 -5.35
C GLN A 275 -27.59 0.70 -6.06
N LEU A 276 -27.76 0.54 -7.37
CA LEU A 276 -26.94 -0.36 -8.18
C LEU A 276 -25.47 0.11 -8.22
N VAL A 277 -25.21 1.36 -8.61
CA VAL A 277 -23.84 1.90 -8.72
C VAL A 277 -23.07 1.93 -7.39
N MET A 278 -23.76 1.89 -6.25
CA MET A 278 -23.15 1.88 -4.90
C MET A 278 -23.36 0.57 -4.12
N GLY A 279 -24.01 -0.42 -4.76
CA GLY A 279 -24.24 -1.76 -4.23
C GLY A 279 -23.19 -2.75 -4.75
N LEU A 280 -23.52 -4.06 -4.72
CA LEU A 280 -22.61 -5.12 -5.17
C LEU A 280 -22.17 -4.96 -6.63
N THR A 281 -23.05 -4.45 -7.50
CA THR A 281 -22.71 -4.20 -8.92
C THR A 281 -21.70 -3.06 -9.07
N GLY A 282 -21.77 -2.02 -8.23
CA GLY A 282 -20.77 -0.96 -8.16
C GLY A 282 -19.40 -1.44 -7.70
N VAL A 283 -19.36 -2.30 -6.67
CA VAL A 283 -18.11 -2.94 -6.20
C VAL A 283 -17.55 -3.86 -7.30
N GLY A 284 -18.41 -4.66 -7.93
CA GLY A 284 -18.03 -5.54 -9.05
C GLY A 284 -17.43 -4.77 -10.22
N PHE A 285 -18.01 -3.61 -10.60
CA PHE A 285 -17.42 -2.74 -11.62
C PHE A 285 -16.08 -2.15 -11.19
N PHE A 286 -15.97 -1.67 -9.94
CA PHE A 286 -14.73 -1.12 -9.41
C PHE A 286 -13.60 -2.15 -9.43
N ILE A 287 -13.83 -3.33 -8.86
CA ILE A 287 -12.86 -4.43 -8.84
C ILE A 287 -12.59 -4.94 -10.25
N GLY A 288 -13.63 -5.16 -11.06
CA GLY A 288 -13.48 -5.64 -12.44
C GLY A 288 -12.64 -4.70 -13.30
N LEU A 289 -12.84 -3.39 -13.20
CA LEU A 289 -12.04 -2.43 -13.97
C LEU A 289 -10.57 -2.42 -13.53
N VAL A 290 -10.28 -2.41 -12.22
CA VAL A 290 -8.88 -2.41 -11.77
C VAL A 290 -8.17 -3.72 -12.12
N VAL A 291 -8.88 -4.86 -12.08
CA VAL A 291 -8.34 -6.16 -12.47
C VAL A 291 -8.05 -6.22 -13.97
N VAL A 292 -8.95 -5.70 -14.82
CA VAL A 292 -8.72 -5.64 -16.26
C VAL A 292 -7.49 -4.77 -16.57
N LEU A 293 -7.38 -3.59 -15.95
CA LEU A 293 -6.24 -2.71 -16.17
C LEU A 293 -4.93 -3.34 -15.68
N ALA A 294 -4.94 -4.00 -14.52
CA ALA A 294 -3.77 -4.72 -14.00
C ALA A 294 -3.37 -5.89 -14.92
N TYR A 295 -4.33 -6.66 -15.43
CA TYR A 295 -4.05 -7.74 -16.38
C TYR A 295 -3.45 -7.22 -17.69
N LEU A 296 -3.92 -6.07 -18.19
CA LEU A 296 -3.34 -5.43 -19.37
C LEU A 296 -1.92 -4.93 -19.11
N GLU A 297 -1.67 -4.28 -17.97
CA GLU A 297 -0.33 -3.80 -17.59
C GLU A 297 0.66 -4.96 -17.44
N GLU A 298 0.33 -5.97 -16.63
CA GLU A 298 1.20 -7.13 -16.41
C GLU A 298 1.40 -7.96 -17.69
N GLY A 299 0.38 -8.04 -18.56
CA GLY A 299 0.53 -8.68 -19.85
C GLY A 299 1.51 -7.95 -20.77
N LEU A 300 1.57 -6.61 -20.70
CA LEU A 300 2.56 -5.82 -21.44
C LEU A 300 3.97 -5.96 -20.84
N TRP A 301 4.10 -5.97 -19.51
CA TRP A 301 5.36 -6.26 -18.83
C TRP A 301 5.91 -7.64 -19.21
N ASP A 302 5.08 -8.68 -19.11
CA ASP A 302 5.47 -10.05 -19.43
C ASP A 302 5.88 -10.19 -20.89
N ALA A 303 5.11 -9.63 -21.83
CA ALA A 303 5.40 -9.81 -23.23
C ALA A 303 6.59 -8.98 -23.74
N LEU A 304 6.75 -7.74 -23.26
CA LEU A 304 7.77 -6.85 -23.79
C LEU A 304 9.09 -6.89 -23.00
N VAL A 305 9.07 -7.30 -21.73
CA VAL A 305 10.25 -7.23 -20.83
C VAL A 305 10.59 -8.59 -20.22
N TRP A 306 9.71 -9.18 -19.40
CA TRP A 306 10.11 -10.24 -18.46
C TRP A 306 9.98 -11.69 -18.96
N ARG A 307 8.90 -12.03 -19.68
CA ARG A 307 8.57 -13.40 -20.12
C ARG A 307 8.54 -14.45 -19.01
N GLU A 308 8.12 -14.08 -17.80
CA GLU A 308 8.12 -14.96 -16.62
C GLU A 308 6.83 -15.77 -16.45
N HIS A 309 5.71 -15.30 -16.99
CA HIS A 309 4.38 -15.87 -16.80
C HIS A 309 3.61 -16.13 -18.11
N PRO A 310 4.20 -16.80 -19.11
CA PRO A 310 3.57 -17.04 -20.40
C PRO A 310 2.27 -17.87 -20.31
N GLN A 311 2.13 -18.71 -19.29
CA GLN A 311 0.91 -19.45 -18.99
C GLN A 311 -0.29 -18.57 -18.60
N VAL A 312 -0.05 -17.37 -18.07
CA VAL A 312 -1.10 -16.39 -17.68
C VAL A 312 -1.40 -15.42 -18.83
N PHE A 313 -0.37 -15.04 -19.59
CA PHE A 313 -0.44 -14.03 -20.65
C PHE A 313 -0.21 -14.59 -22.05
N SER A 314 -0.72 -15.79 -22.32
CA SER A 314 -0.52 -16.51 -23.58
C SER A 314 -0.90 -15.68 -24.82
N SER A 315 -1.96 -14.87 -24.73
CA SER A 315 -2.42 -13.98 -25.80
C SER A 315 -1.46 -12.81 -26.07
N PHE A 316 -0.65 -12.38 -25.10
CA PHE A 316 0.32 -11.29 -25.27
C PHE A 316 1.64 -11.77 -25.88
N GLN A 317 1.89 -13.09 -25.89
CA GLN A 317 3.14 -13.66 -26.39
C GLN A 317 3.38 -13.41 -27.89
N MET A 318 2.36 -12.96 -28.63
CA MET A 318 2.47 -12.50 -30.01
C MET A 318 3.32 -11.23 -30.18
N LEU A 319 3.44 -10.40 -29.14
CA LEU A 319 4.33 -9.23 -29.14
C LEU A 319 5.79 -9.70 -29.05
N PRO A 320 6.78 -8.97 -29.58
CA PRO A 320 8.19 -9.31 -29.41
C PRO A 320 8.71 -8.88 -28.03
N GLN A 321 9.67 -9.63 -27.48
CA GLN A 321 10.46 -9.16 -26.34
C GLN A 321 11.44 -8.08 -26.82
N ILE A 322 11.55 -7.00 -26.06
CA ILE A 322 12.42 -5.87 -26.39
C ILE A 322 13.74 -6.04 -25.63
N GLU A 323 14.84 -6.19 -26.38
CA GLU A 323 16.19 -6.30 -25.81
C GLU A 323 17.02 -5.02 -26.00
N ASP A 324 16.58 -4.13 -26.90
CA ASP A 324 17.27 -2.88 -27.18
C ASP A 324 17.23 -1.94 -25.97
N GLN A 325 18.41 -1.59 -25.44
CA GLN A 325 18.54 -0.80 -24.21
C GLN A 325 17.97 0.62 -24.35
N LEU A 326 18.05 1.23 -25.53
CA LEU A 326 17.50 2.56 -25.76
C LEU A 326 15.96 2.50 -25.72
N LEU A 327 15.35 1.51 -26.37
CA LEU A 327 13.92 1.28 -26.29
C LEU A 327 13.47 0.93 -24.87
N LEU A 328 14.22 0.09 -24.14
CA LEU A 328 13.92 -0.23 -22.74
C LEU A 328 13.98 1.00 -21.83
N SER A 329 14.90 1.95 -22.09
CA SER A 329 14.98 3.21 -21.34
C SER A 329 13.76 4.11 -21.46
N ILE A 330 12.95 3.89 -22.50
CA ILE A 330 11.69 4.58 -22.73
C ILE A 330 10.52 3.72 -22.25
N LEU A 331 10.55 2.42 -22.56
CA LEU A 331 9.48 1.48 -22.31
C LEU A 331 9.31 1.14 -20.83
N VAL A 332 10.39 0.83 -20.11
CA VAL A 332 10.32 0.43 -18.70
C VAL A 332 9.71 1.55 -17.83
N PRO A 333 10.16 2.82 -17.93
CA PRO A 333 9.50 3.92 -17.25
C PRO A 333 8.04 4.16 -17.67
N LEU A 334 7.68 3.83 -18.91
CA LEU A 334 6.30 3.96 -19.39
C LEU A 334 5.40 2.91 -18.74
N LEU A 335 5.86 1.66 -18.66
CA LEU A 335 5.13 0.57 -18.01
C LEU A 335 5.04 0.78 -16.50
N ALA A 336 6.08 1.31 -15.85
CA ALA A 336 6.06 1.65 -14.42
C ALA A 336 5.29 2.94 -14.08
N LEU A 337 4.81 3.68 -15.10
CA LEU A 337 4.20 4.99 -14.91
C LEU A 337 2.94 4.97 -14.01
N PRO A 338 2.04 3.98 -14.10
CA PRO A 338 0.89 3.87 -13.19
C PRO A 338 1.35 3.81 -11.72
N GLN A 339 2.31 2.93 -11.41
CA GLN A 339 2.90 2.78 -10.07
C GLN A 339 3.57 4.07 -9.60
N MET A 340 4.49 4.64 -10.39
CA MET A 340 5.18 5.89 -10.04
C MET A 340 4.21 7.04 -9.78
N THR A 341 3.21 7.19 -10.66
CA THR A 341 2.19 8.23 -10.54
C THR A 341 1.36 8.02 -9.27
N HIS A 342 0.96 6.79 -8.98
CA HIS A 342 0.23 6.46 -7.76
C HIS A 342 1.02 6.83 -6.50
N TYR A 343 2.27 6.38 -6.39
CA TYR A 343 3.12 6.66 -5.22
C TYR A 343 3.31 8.16 -4.98
N LEU A 344 3.51 8.93 -6.06
CA LEU A 344 3.68 10.37 -5.99
C LEU A 344 2.37 11.10 -5.65
N LEU A 345 1.26 10.73 -6.28
CA LEU A 345 -0.03 11.42 -6.10
C LEU A 345 -0.69 11.13 -4.76
N ASP A 346 -0.48 9.94 -4.20
CA ASP A 346 -1.19 9.46 -3.01
C ASP A 346 -1.16 10.49 -1.86
N GLY A 347 0.04 10.96 -1.50
CA GLY A 347 0.22 11.94 -0.44
C GLY A 347 -0.46 13.30 -0.67
N PHE A 348 -0.87 13.62 -1.89
CA PHE A 348 -1.55 14.87 -2.24
C PHE A 348 -3.07 14.72 -2.31
N ILE A 349 -3.57 13.61 -2.84
CA ILE A 349 -5.01 13.39 -3.05
C ILE A 349 -5.77 13.24 -1.73
N TRP A 350 -5.11 12.75 -0.68
CA TRP A 350 -5.69 12.60 0.66
C TRP A 350 -5.66 13.88 1.51
N LYS A 351 -4.90 14.91 1.10
CA LYS A 351 -4.89 16.20 1.81
C LYS A 351 -6.18 16.93 1.50
N THR A 352 -7.10 17.05 2.46
CA THR A 352 -8.27 17.91 2.33
C THR A 352 -7.85 19.36 2.12
N SER A 353 -8.22 19.93 0.96
CA SER A 353 -8.10 21.37 0.74
C SER A 353 -8.95 22.07 1.81
N LYS A 354 -8.36 22.99 2.57
CA LYS A 354 -9.18 23.89 3.40
C LYS A 354 -10.20 24.56 2.47
N PRO A 355 -11.49 24.66 2.84
CA PRO A 355 -12.41 25.46 2.05
C PRO A 355 -11.81 26.86 1.93
N LYS A 356 -11.63 27.34 0.69
CA LYS A 356 -11.30 28.75 0.46
C LYS A 356 -12.40 29.54 1.16
N GLN A 357 -12.05 30.30 2.20
CA GLN A 357 -12.99 31.27 2.74
C GLN A 357 -13.45 32.13 1.57
N PRO A 358 -14.77 32.37 1.41
CA PRO A 358 -15.24 33.31 0.40
C PRO A 358 -14.49 34.62 0.66
N LYS A 359 -13.87 35.16 -0.40
CA LYS A 359 -13.32 36.52 -0.32
C LYS A 359 -14.49 37.42 0.06
N ALA A 360 -14.34 38.09 1.21
CA ALA A 360 -15.28 39.09 1.69
C ALA A 360 -15.41 40.25 0.68
#